data_AF-A0A194AJU1-F1
#
_entry.id   AF-A0A194AJU1-F1
#
_cell.length_a   1.000
_cell.length_b   1.000
_cell.length_c   1.000
_cell.angle_alpha   90.00
_cell.angle_beta   90.00
_cell.angle_gamma   90.00
#
_symmetry.space_group_name_H-M   'P 1'
#
loop_
_entity.id
_entity.type
_entity.pdbx_description
1 polymer ?
#
loop_
_entity_poly.entity_id
_entity_poly.type
_entity_poly.pdbx_seq_one_letter_code
_entity_poly.pdbx_strand_id
1 'polypeptide(L)'
;MNRLYVLLCAVVVNVCIVSFAQAEFFGEYVGVKACADCHEAKVHGWMTTPHARAFADLAEQGEEKQTTPGCVKCHVVAMEAEGGFIDMDLTPELINVQCESCHGPGARHVESEDPGDIIRHPDEASCRTCHTPGQDKNFNYAIKSKFVHGERCIEK
;
A
#
# COMPACT_ATOMS: atom_id res chain seq x y z
N MET A 1 14.33 19.76 -52.56
CA MET A 1 14.62 18.64 -51.64
C MET A 1 14.99 19.19 -50.27
N ASN A 2 14.53 18.56 -49.18
CA ASN A 2 14.97 18.77 -47.79
C ASN A 2 14.40 19.89 -46.91
N ARG A 3 13.19 20.40 -47.15
CA ARG A 3 12.46 21.17 -46.11
C ARG A 3 11.46 20.35 -45.29
N LEU A 4 11.13 19.14 -45.74
CA LEU A 4 10.24 18.21 -45.03
C LEU A 4 10.95 17.42 -43.93
N TYR A 5 12.27 17.25 -44.00
CA TYR A 5 13.05 16.49 -43.01
C TYR A 5 13.38 17.26 -41.74
N VAL A 6 13.41 18.60 -41.78
CA VAL A 6 13.77 19.44 -40.61
C VAL A 6 12.64 19.49 -39.58
N LEU A 7 11.38 19.39 -40.02
CA LEU A 7 10.22 19.37 -39.11
C LEU A 7 9.99 18.00 -38.45
N LEU A 8 10.46 16.91 -39.07
CA LEU A 8 10.35 15.56 -38.51
C LEU A 8 11.33 15.32 -37.35
N CYS A 9 12.52 15.92 -37.36
CA CYS A 9 13.47 15.80 -36.25
C CYS A 9 13.04 16.57 -34.99
N ALA A 10 12.39 17.73 -35.13
CA ALA A 10 11.99 18.56 -33.98
C ALA A 10 10.83 17.96 -33.16
N VAL A 11 9.96 17.16 -33.81
CA VAL A 11 8.84 16.48 -33.13
C VAL A 11 9.33 15.21 -32.42
N VAL A 12 10.27 14.45 -33.01
CA VAL A 12 10.81 13.23 -32.39
C VAL A 12 11.63 13.55 -31.13
N VAL A 13 12.38 14.66 -31.12
CA VAL A 13 13.15 15.08 -29.93
C VAL A 13 12.24 15.49 -28.77
N ASN A 14 11.07 16.08 -29.03
CA ASN A 14 10.11 16.46 -27.97
C ASN A 14 9.37 15.26 -27.38
N VAL A 15 9.14 14.18 -28.14
CA VAL A 15 8.44 12.99 -27.63
C VAL A 15 9.33 12.13 -26.73
N CYS A 16 10.66 12.18 -26.88
CA CYS A 16 11.57 11.38 -26.06
C CYS A 16 11.84 11.94 -24.66
N ILE A 17 11.55 13.21 -24.38
CA ILE A 17 11.78 13.83 -23.05
C ILE A 17 10.61 13.62 -22.09
N VAL A 18 9.41 13.33 -22.61
CA VAL A 18 8.19 13.19 -21.80
C VAL A 18 8.06 11.80 -21.15
N SER A 19 8.85 10.82 -21.56
CA SER A 19 8.79 9.44 -21.05
C SER A 19 9.73 9.14 -19.87
N PHE A 20 10.56 10.10 -19.44
CA PHE A 20 11.50 9.90 -18.31
C PHE A 20 11.05 10.58 -17.01
N ALA A 21 9.81 11.08 -16.94
CA ALA A 21 9.25 11.69 -15.73
C ALA A 21 8.19 10.80 -15.04
N GLN A 22 8.20 9.49 -15.28
CA GLN A 22 7.41 8.57 -14.46
C GLN A 22 8.19 8.23 -13.19
N ALA A 23 7.95 9.06 -12.17
CA ALA A 23 7.92 8.70 -10.76
C ALA A 23 9.07 7.85 -10.22
N GLU A 24 10.19 8.49 -9.89
CA GLU A 24 11.00 8.07 -8.73
C GLU A 24 10.38 8.74 -7.49
N PHE A 25 9.26 8.20 -7.03
CA PHE A 25 8.88 8.36 -5.63
C PHE A 25 8.91 6.97 -5.01
N PHE A 26 10.09 6.35 -5.02
CA PHE A 26 10.35 5.15 -4.22
C PHE A 26 10.44 5.60 -2.76
N GLY A 27 9.29 5.97 -2.20
CA GLY A 27 9.11 5.94 -0.75
C GLY A 27 9.44 4.53 -0.26
N GLU A 28 9.69 4.38 1.04
CA GLU A 28 10.01 3.06 1.58
C GLU A 28 8.84 2.06 1.42
N TYR A 29 7.63 2.56 1.11
CA TYR A 29 6.41 1.82 0.85
C TYR A 29 6.17 1.63 -0.65
N VAL A 30 6.00 0.38 -1.08
CA VAL A 30 5.87 0.01 -2.50
C VAL A 30 4.45 -0.40 -2.91
N GLY A 31 3.55 -0.55 -1.93
CA GLY A 31 2.18 -0.97 -2.14
C GLY A 31 2.02 -2.46 -2.47
N VAL A 32 0.80 -2.96 -2.28
CA VAL A 32 0.44 -4.38 -2.39
C VAL A 32 0.70 -4.98 -3.77
N LYS A 33 0.72 -4.15 -4.82
CA LYS A 33 0.98 -4.62 -6.18
C LYS A 33 2.39 -5.23 -6.31
N ALA A 34 3.40 -4.59 -5.71
CA ALA A 34 4.77 -5.13 -5.71
C ALA A 34 4.84 -6.46 -4.93
N CYS A 35 4.05 -6.62 -3.87
CA CYS A 35 3.98 -7.86 -3.11
C CYS A 35 3.37 -9.02 -3.94
N ALA A 36 2.43 -8.71 -4.85
CA ALA A 36 1.72 -9.72 -5.63
C ALA A 36 2.64 -10.46 -6.62
N ASP A 37 3.72 -9.82 -7.07
CA ASP A 37 4.67 -10.40 -8.03
C ASP A 37 5.34 -11.68 -7.50
N CYS A 38 5.54 -11.79 -6.18
CA CYS A 38 6.11 -12.99 -5.53
C CYS A 38 5.14 -13.67 -4.55
N HIS A 39 4.14 -12.96 -4.01
CA HIS A 39 3.24 -13.44 -2.95
C HIS A 39 1.76 -13.42 -3.36
N GLU A 40 1.46 -13.73 -4.61
CA GLU A 40 0.10 -13.78 -5.18
C GLU A 40 -0.94 -14.44 -4.25
N ALA A 41 -0.66 -15.65 -3.74
CA ALA A 41 -1.58 -16.37 -2.86
C ALA A 41 -1.90 -15.61 -1.56
N LYS A 42 -0.92 -14.91 -0.99
CA LYS A 42 -1.11 -14.09 0.23
C LYS A 42 -1.91 -12.83 -0.08
N VAL A 43 -1.63 -12.20 -1.22
CA VAL A 43 -2.38 -11.04 -1.70
C VAL A 43 -3.84 -11.40 -1.98
N HIS A 44 -4.10 -12.51 -2.68
CA HIS A 44 -5.46 -13.02 -2.88
C HIS A 44 -6.18 -13.29 -1.56
N GLY A 45 -5.49 -13.90 -0.59
CA GLY A 45 -6.02 -14.09 0.75
C GLY A 45 -6.40 -12.76 1.43
N TRP A 46 -5.47 -11.80 1.43
CA TRP A 46 -5.69 -10.45 1.98
C TRP A 46 -6.87 -9.73 1.31
N MET A 47 -7.03 -9.85 -0.02
CA MET A 47 -8.14 -9.24 -0.77
C MET A 47 -9.52 -9.70 -0.30
N THR A 48 -9.63 -10.85 0.35
CA THR A 48 -10.90 -11.34 0.92
C THR A 48 -11.23 -10.74 2.29
N THR A 49 -10.31 -9.96 2.87
CA THR A 49 -10.44 -9.43 4.24
C THR A 49 -11.03 -8.01 4.25
N PRO A 50 -11.61 -7.55 5.38
CA PRO A 50 -12.04 -6.16 5.53
C PRO A 50 -10.91 -5.14 5.34
N HIS A 51 -9.67 -5.51 5.63
CA HIS A 51 -8.52 -4.63 5.45
C HIS A 51 -8.34 -4.17 4.01
N ALA A 52 -8.65 -5.03 3.02
CA ALA A 52 -8.52 -4.71 1.60
C ALA A 52 -9.59 -3.73 1.07
N ARG A 53 -10.64 -3.48 1.85
CA ARG A 53 -11.71 -2.51 1.52
C ARG A 53 -11.80 -1.35 2.50
N ALA A 54 -10.85 -1.24 3.42
CA ALA A 54 -10.92 -0.33 4.56
C ALA A 54 -11.19 1.12 4.13
N PHE A 55 -10.55 1.63 3.08
CA PHE A 55 -10.74 3.01 2.66
C PHE A 55 -12.13 3.27 2.05
N ALA A 56 -12.67 2.30 1.31
CA ALA A 56 -14.02 2.37 0.77
C ALA A 56 -15.09 2.38 1.88
N ASP A 57 -14.89 1.58 2.93
CA ASP A 57 -15.76 1.53 4.11
C ASP A 57 -15.88 2.89 4.82
N LEU A 58 -14.93 3.82 4.65
CA LEU A 58 -15.04 5.19 5.17
C LEU A 58 -16.15 5.97 4.46
N ALA A 59 -16.15 5.97 3.12
CA ALA A 59 -17.15 6.68 2.33
C ALA A 59 -18.57 6.15 2.59
N GLU A 60 -18.72 4.83 2.74
CA GLU A 60 -20.00 4.21 3.09
C GLU A 60 -20.58 4.72 4.42
N GLN A 61 -19.73 5.19 5.33
CA GLN A 61 -20.13 5.72 6.62
C GLN A 61 -20.15 7.27 6.69
N GLY A 62 -19.91 7.95 5.57
CA GLY A 62 -19.81 9.40 5.46
C GLY A 62 -18.58 9.83 4.63
N GLU A 63 -18.78 10.52 3.51
CA GLU A 63 -17.70 10.95 2.61
C GLU A 63 -16.62 11.79 3.32
N GLU A 64 -17.00 12.57 4.33
CA GLU A 64 -16.07 13.37 5.13
C GLU A 64 -15.04 12.53 5.87
N LYS A 65 -15.30 11.24 6.10
CA LYS A 65 -14.37 10.34 6.79
C LYS A 65 -13.13 10.03 5.96
N GLN A 66 -13.22 10.06 4.63
CA GLN A 66 -12.06 9.88 3.75
C GLN A 66 -11.09 11.06 3.77
N THR A 67 -11.49 12.18 4.38
CA THR A 67 -10.63 13.36 4.57
C THR A 67 -10.40 13.70 6.05
N THR A 68 -10.98 12.91 6.97
CA THR A 68 -10.78 13.08 8.41
C THR A 68 -9.51 12.33 8.83
N PRO A 69 -8.42 13.02 9.25
CA PRO A 69 -7.14 12.37 9.50
C PRO A 69 -7.20 11.23 10.52
N GLY A 70 -8.03 11.38 11.56
CA GLY A 70 -8.23 10.34 12.58
C GLY A 70 -8.89 9.06 12.05
N CYS A 71 -9.64 9.14 10.96
CA CYS A 71 -10.20 7.97 10.27
C CYS A 71 -9.20 7.41 9.26
N VAL A 72 -8.64 8.28 8.41
CA VAL A 72 -7.74 7.90 7.32
C VAL A 72 -6.51 7.17 7.84
N LYS A 73 -5.91 7.61 8.95
CA LYS A 73 -4.68 7.03 9.50
C LYS A 73 -4.73 5.52 9.74
N CYS A 74 -5.90 4.96 10.04
CA CYS A 74 -6.08 3.52 10.27
C CYS A 74 -6.58 2.76 9.03
N HIS A 75 -6.85 3.44 7.92
CA HIS A 75 -7.51 2.91 6.73
C HIS A 75 -6.65 3.02 5.46
N VAL A 76 -5.38 3.40 5.61
CA VAL A 76 -4.37 3.53 4.55
C VAL A 76 -3.02 3.01 5.07
N VAL A 77 -2.04 2.91 4.18
CA VAL A 77 -0.67 2.55 4.53
C VAL A 77 0.09 3.78 5.02
N ALA A 78 0.54 3.72 6.28
CA ALA A 78 1.58 4.58 6.83
C ALA A 78 1.36 6.10 6.67
N MET A 79 0.12 6.57 6.84
CA MET A 79 -0.15 8.02 6.91
C MET A 79 0.80 8.69 7.91
N GLU A 80 1.38 9.84 7.53
CA GLU A 80 2.37 10.61 8.30
C GLU A 80 3.81 10.03 8.32
N ALA A 81 4.04 8.83 7.78
CA ALA A 81 5.39 8.30 7.57
C ALA A 81 5.99 8.83 6.26
N GLU A 82 7.32 8.89 6.19
CA GLU A 82 8.01 9.20 4.95
C GLU A 82 7.71 8.13 3.89
N GLY A 83 7.22 8.56 2.73
CA GLY A 83 6.80 7.65 1.66
C GLY A 83 5.46 6.95 1.89
N GLY A 84 4.73 7.27 2.96
CA GLY A 84 3.39 6.72 3.22
C GLY A 84 2.27 7.46 2.49
N PHE A 85 1.02 7.07 2.75
CA PHE A 85 -0.16 7.67 2.13
C PHE A 85 -0.28 9.17 2.46
N ILE A 86 -0.46 9.99 1.42
CA ILE A 86 -0.71 11.42 1.49
C ILE A 86 -2.19 11.72 1.20
N ASP A 87 -2.62 11.42 -0.03
CA ASP A 87 -4.00 11.55 -0.49
C ASP A 87 -4.24 10.70 -1.75
N MET A 88 -5.47 10.73 -2.25
CA MET A 88 -5.88 9.98 -3.44
C MET A 88 -5.28 10.48 -4.75
N ASP A 89 -4.79 11.72 -4.80
CA ASP A 89 -4.19 12.29 -6.02
C ASP A 89 -2.69 11.95 -6.10
N LEU A 90 -2.01 11.84 -4.96
CA LEU A 90 -0.57 11.65 -4.87
C LEU A 90 -0.14 10.20 -4.65
N THR A 91 -0.88 9.45 -3.81
CA THR A 91 -0.50 8.08 -3.42
C THR A 91 -1.70 7.12 -3.42
N PRO A 92 -2.49 7.03 -4.52
CA PRO A 92 -3.67 6.16 -4.58
C PRO A 92 -3.35 4.67 -4.40
N GLU A 93 -2.11 4.26 -4.65
CA GLU A 93 -1.63 2.88 -4.48
C GLU A 93 -1.45 2.47 -3.01
N LEU A 94 -1.46 3.41 -2.07
CA LEU A 94 -1.28 3.18 -0.63
C LEU A 94 -2.60 3.20 0.17
N ILE A 95 -3.74 3.15 -0.52
CA ILE A 95 -5.06 3.05 0.12
C ILE A 95 -5.28 1.69 0.78
N ASN A 96 -6.25 1.61 1.69
CA ASN A 96 -6.57 0.39 2.45
C ASN A 96 -5.46 -0.02 3.43
N VAL A 97 -5.78 -0.97 4.29
CA VAL A 97 -4.78 -1.55 5.21
C VAL A 97 -4.09 -2.69 4.46
N GLN A 98 -2.89 -2.45 3.95
CA GLN A 98 -2.16 -3.40 3.08
C GLN A 98 -1.11 -4.19 3.86
N CYS A 99 -0.27 -4.94 3.13
CA CYS A 99 0.84 -5.73 3.68
C CYS A 99 1.74 -4.87 4.59
N GLU A 100 2.13 -3.70 4.11
CA GLU A 100 3.12 -2.83 4.75
C GLU A 100 2.58 -2.12 5.99
N SER A 101 1.26 -2.11 6.22
CA SER A 101 0.66 -1.65 7.48
C SER A 101 1.07 -2.52 8.68
N CYS A 102 1.44 -3.78 8.44
CA CYS A 102 1.88 -4.73 9.47
C CYS A 102 3.34 -5.16 9.26
N HIS A 103 3.74 -5.38 8.01
CA HIS A 103 5.05 -5.91 7.65
C HIS A 103 6.14 -4.83 7.53
N GLY A 104 5.78 -3.56 7.67
CA GLY A 104 6.69 -2.42 7.50
C GLY A 104 6.96 -2.09 6.03
N PRO A 105 7.83 -1.11 5.76
CA PRO A 105 8.15 -0.68 4.41
C PRO A 105 8.82 -1.79 3.59
N GLY A 106 8.31 -2.07 2.38
CA GLY A 106 8.72 -3.22 1.58
C GLY A 106 9.85 -2.97 0.59
N ALA A 107 10.27 -1.72 0.36
CA ALA A 107 11.20 -1.38 -0.72
C ALA A 107 12.51 -2.20 -0.69
N ARG A 108 13.18 -2.27 0.46
CA ARG A 108 14.42 -3.06 0.60
C ARG A 108 14.19 -4.54 0.35
N HIS A 109 13.09 -5.09 0.88
CA HIS A 109 12.76 -6.51 0.71
C HIS A 109 12.47 -6.87 -0.75
N VAL A 110 11.79 -6.00 -1.50
CA VAL A 110 11.55 -6.22 -2.94
C VAL A 110 12.86 -6.15 -3.74
N GLU A 111 13.78 -5.26 -3.37
CA GLU A 111 15.09 -5.14 -4.04
C GLU A 111 16.01 -6.31 -3.73
N SER A 112 16.09 -6.74 -2.47
CA SER A 112 17.04 -7.77 -2.02
C SER A 112 16.49 -9.19 -2.11
N GLU A 113 15.16 -9.34 -2.14
CA GLU A 113 14.43 -10.59 -1.91
C GLU A 113 14.77 -11.28 -0.57
N ASP A 114 15.44 -10.58 0.36
CA ASP A 114 15.86 -11.13 1.65
C ASP A 114 14.71 -11.04 2.66
N PRO A 115 14.24 -12.16 3.26
CA PRO A 115 13.26 -12.13 4.34
C PRO A 115 13.72 -11.37 5.60
N GLY A 116 15.01 -11.07 5.75
CA GLY A 116 15.58 -10.24 6.82
C GLY A 116 15.28 -8.74 6.66
N ASP A 117 14.92 -8.30 5.46
CA ASP A 117 14.61 -6.89 5.15
C ASP A 117 13.12 -6.53 5.35
N ILE A 118 12.32 -7.46 5.88
CA ILE A 118 10.90 -7.25 6.15
C ILE A 118 10.51 -7.81 7.52
N ILE A 119 9.48 -7.23 8.17
CA ILE A 119 8.93 -7.80 9.41
C ILE A 119 8.16 -9.06 9.05
N ARG A 120 8.78 -10.23 9.14
CA ARG A 120 8.14 -11.50 8.75
C ARG A 120 6.96 -11.89 9.65
N HIS A 121 7.03 -11.55 10.93
CA HIS A 121 6.03 -11.87 11.94
C HIS A 121 5.67 -10.63 12.75
N PRO A 122 4.66 -9.86 12.32
CA PRO A 122 4.16 -8.71 13.08
C PRO A 122 3.61 -9.15 14.44
N ASP A 123 3.93 -8.39 15.49
CA ASP A 123 3.46 -8.66 16.84
C ASP A 123 2.06 -8.04 17.10
N GLU A 124 1.54 -8.18 18.32
CA GLU A 124 0.26 -7.56 18.68
C GLU A 124 0.32 -6.03 18.60
N ALA A 125 1.49 -5.42 18.82
CA ALA A 125 1.61 -3.96 18.79
C ALA A 125 1.31 -3.40 17.40
N SER A 126 1.72 -4.08 16.33
CA SER A 126 1.36 -3.72 14.95
C SER A 126 -0.16 -3.62 14.76
N CYS A 127 -0.93 -4.56 15.31
CA CYS A 127 -2.40 -4.52 15.24
C CYS A 127 -3.00 -3.40 16.10
N ARG A 128 -2.39 -3.13 17.26
CA ARG A 128 -2.87 -2.16 18.24
C ARG A 128 -2.66 -0.70 17.83
N THR A 129 -1.89 -0.44 16.78
CA THR A 129 -1.82 0.89 16.14
C THR A 129 -3.21 1.38 15.73
N CYS A 130 -4.10 0.47 15.29
CA CYS A 130 -5.47 0.78 14.87
C CYS A 130 -6.53 0.17 15.79
N HIS A 131 -6.33 -1.06 16.26
CA HIS A 131 -7.29 -1.79 17.10
C HIS A 131 -7.17 -1.44 18.60
N THR A 132 -7.42 -0.18 18.93
CA THR A 132 -7.50 0.27 20.33
C THR A 132 -8.89 -0.01 20.94
N PRO A 133 -9.05 0.05 22.28
CA PRO A 133 -10.37 -0.08 22.90
C PRO A 133 -11.44 0.91 22.39
N GLY A 134 -11.02 2.07 21.85
CA GLY A 134 -11.92 3.07 21.29
C GLY A 134 -12.39 2.75 19.86
N GLN A 135 -11.58 2.05 19.08
CA GLN A 135 -11.87 1.69 17.68
C GLN A 135 -12.44 0.26 17.56
N ASP A 136 -11.92 -0.69 18.33
CA ASP A 136 -12.35 -2.09 18.33
C ASP A 136 -12.37 -2.65 19.75
N LYS A 137 -13.51 -2.44 20.42
CA LYS A 137 -13.73 -2.87 21.82
C LYS A 137 -13.56 -4.37 22.03
N ASN A 138 -13.78 -5.19 21.01
CA ASN A 138 -13.78 -6.65 21.12
C ASN A 138 -12.56 -7.28 20.41
N PHE A 139 -11.52 -6.50 20.14
CA PHE A 139 -10.33 -7.01 19.48
C PHE A 139 -9.65 -8.11 20.31
N ASN A 140 -9.40 -9.25 19.67
CA ASN A 140 -8.64 -10.35 20.22
C ASN A 140 -7.55 -10.75 19.22
N TYR A 141 -6.29 -10.45 19.55
CA TYR A 141 -5.15 -10.70 18.69
C TYR A 141 -5.05 -12.18 18.27
N ALA A 142 -5.11 -13.11 19.22
CA ALA A 142 -4.96 -14.54 18.96
C ALA A 142 -6.03 -15.14 18.03
N ILE A 143 -7.16 -14.47 17.89
CA ILE A 143 -8.22 -14.82 16.94
C ILE A 143 -8.03 -14.06 15.63
N LYS A 144 -7.95 -12.72 15.69
CA LYS A 144 -7.98 -11.84 14.51
C LYS A 144 -6.73 -11.97 13.64
N SER A 145 -5.55 -12.17 14.21
CA SER A 145 -4.30 -12.32 13.45
C SER A 145 -4.32 -13.52 12.50
N LYS A 146 -5.16 -14.53 12.75
CA LYS A 146 -5.28 -15.72 11.90
C LYS A 146 -6.02 -15.49 10.58
N PHE A 147 -6.65 -14.32 10.40
CA PHE A 147 -7.50 -14.02 9.26
C PHE A 147 -6.94 -12.95 8.32
N VAL A 148 -5.76 -12.38 8.59
CA VAL A 148 -5.20 -11.26 7.80
C VAL A 148 -4.80 -11.66 6.37
N HIS A 149 -4.68 -12.97 6.10
CA HIS A 149 -4.36 -13.53 4.78
C HIS A 149 -5.47 -14.45 4.23
N GLY A 150 -6.74 -14.25 4.60
CA GLY A 150 -7.91 -14.95 4.05
C GLY A 150 -8.13 -16.40 4.52
N GLU A 151 -7.07 -17.18 4.68
CA GLU A 151 -7.11 -18.52 5.28
C GLU A 151 -6.32 -18.54 6.61
N ARG A 152 -6.64 -19.48 7.50
CA ARG A 152 -5.85 -19.70 8.72
C ARG A 152 -4.39 -19.85 8.30
N CYS A 153 -3.53 -18.96 8.78
CA CYS A 153 -2.09 -19.19 8.79
C CYS A 153 -1.85 -20.51 9.54
N ILE A 154 -1.79 -21.63 8.82
CA ILE A 154 -1.20 -22.85 9.34
C ILE A 154 0.28 -22.56 9.28
N GLU A 155 0.83 -22.18 10.43
CA GLU A 155 2.26 -22.10 10.67
C GLU A 155 2.92 -23.36 10.07
N LYS A 156 3.83 -23.16 9.12
CA LYS A 156 4.83 -24.14 8.74
C LYS A 156 6.15 -23.70 9.33
#